data_AF-A0A7V0ZA70-F1
#
_entry.id   AF-A0A7V0ZA70-F1
#
_cell.length_a   1.000
_cell.length_b   1.000
_cell.length_c   1.000
_cell.angle_alpha   90.00
_cell.angle_beta   90.00
_cell.angle_gamma   90.00
#
_symmetry.space_group_name_H-M   'P 1'
#
loop_
_entity.id
_entity.type
_entity.pdbx_description
1 polymer ?
#
loop_
_entity_poly.entity_id
_entity_poly.type
_entity_poly.pdbx_seq_one_letter_code
_entity_poly.pdbx_strand_id
1 'polypeptide(L)' 'VATAAKLLDYIRGHWGIENRLHWSLDVNFREDDRRIRQGHAAENFSRLSRIALNLLKAETTCRWA' A
#
# COMPACT_ATOMS: atom_id res chain seq x y z
N VAL A 1 21.36 20.29 10.69
CA VAL A 1 21.00 19.95 9.29
C VAL A 1 21.22 18.45 9.12
N ALA A 2 20.29 17.71 8.50
CA ALA A 2 20.47 16.27 8.27
C ALA A 2 21.62 16.01 7.30
N THR A 3 22.42 14.98 7.54
CA THR A 3 23.52 14.60 6.64
C THR A 3 22.98 13.99 5.35
N ALA A 4 23.76 14.02 4.27
CA ALA A 4 23.38 13.41 3.00
C ALA A 4 23.03 11.91 3.14
N ALA A 5 23.81 11.17 3.95
CA ALA A 5 23.54 9.77 4.26
C ALA A 5 22.17 9.59 4.93
N LYS A 6 21.84 10.43 5.91
CA LYS A 6 20.55 10.38 6.62
C LYS A 6 19.37 10.67 5.70
N LEU A 7 19.53 11.60 4.75
CA LEU A 7 18.51 11.88 3.73
C LEU A 7 18.31 10.70 2.78
N LEU A 8 19.38 10.03 2.35
CA LEU A 8 19.29 8.85 1.51
C LEU A 8 18.49 7.73 2.18
N ASP A 9 18.72 7.48 3.47
CA ASP A 9 17.99 6.46 4.22
C ASP A 9 16.49 6.77 4.29
N TYR A 10 16.12 8.04 4.50
CA TYR A 10 14.71 8.44 4.47
C TYR A 10 14.07 8.23 3.10
N ILE A 11 14.76 8.62 2.02
CA ILE A 11 14.26 8.44 0.65
C ILE A 11 14.04 6.95 0.35
N ARG A 12 15.02 6.09 0.69
CA ARG A 12 14.89 4.64 0.50
C ARG A 12 13.78 4.04 1.35
N GLY A 13 13.63 4.50 2.60
CA GLY A 13 12.54 4.08 3.47
C GLY A 13 11.17 4.42 2.89
N HIS A 14 11.01 5.65 2.37
CA HIS A 14 9.78 6.10 1.74
C HIS A 14 9.43 5.26 0.50
N TRP A 15 10.37 5.07 -0.43
CA TRP A 15 10.16 4.22 -1.60
C TRP A 15 9.87 2.76 -1.24
N GLY A 16 10.38 2.27 -0.11
CA GLY A 16 10.04 0.97 0.42
C GLY A 16 8.56 0.83 0.78
N ILE A 17 7.92 1.90 1.26
CA ILE A 17 6.47 1.94 1.53
C ILE A 17 5.72 1.97 0.20
N GLU A 18 6.13 2.83 -0.72
CA GLU A 18 5.47 2.99 -2.02
C GLU A 18 5.42 1.68 -2.80
N ASN A 19 6.57 1.01 -2.91
CA ASN A 19 6.69 -0.23 -3.68
C ASN A 19 5.95 -1.43 -3.05
N ARG A 20 5.84 -1.48 -1.71
CA ARG A 20 5.30 -2.66 -1.00
C ARG A 20 3.85 -2.51 -0.55
N LEU A 21 3.34 -1.29 -0.51
CA LEU A 21 1.99 -0.96 -0.06
C LEU A 21 1.22 -0.25 -1.17
N HIS A 22 1.60 0.98 -1.51
CA HIS A 22 0.83 1.84 -2.42
C HIS A 22 0.69 1.22 -3.80
N TRP A 23 1.78 0.79 -4.42
CA TRP A 23 1.71 0.14 -5.74
C TRP A 23 0.73 -1.04 -5.79
N SER A 24 0.73 -1.90 -4.76
CA SER A 24 -0.22 -3.02 -4.68
C SER A 24 -1.67 -2.54 -4.56
N LEU A 25 -1.91 -1.46 -3.81
CA LEU A 25 -3.25 -0.87 -3.66
C LEU A 25 -3.72 -0.18 -4.96
N ASP A 26 -2.84 0.60 -5.56
CA ASP A 26 -3.16 1.40 -6.74
C ASP A 26 -3.36 0.51 -7.97
N VAL A 27 -2.51 -0.49 -8.17
CA VAL A 27 -2.54 -1.37 -9.36
C VAL A 27 -3.41 -2.60 -9.15
N ASN A 28 -3.11 -3.45 -8.16
CA ASN A 28 -3.81 -4.74 -8.02
C ASN A 28 -5.23 -4.56 -7.46
N PHE A 29 -5.42 -3.60 -6.57
CA PHE A 29 -6.73 -3.27 -6.00
C PHE A 29 -7.43 -2.14 -6.75
N ARG A 30 -6.77 -1.60 -7.78
CA ARG A 30 -7.27 -0.54 -8.68
C ARG A 30 -7.79 0.68 -7.93
N GLU A 31 -7.12 1.06 -6.85
CA GLU A 31 -7.61 2.12 -5.95
C GLU A 31 -7.79 3.45 -6.68
N ASP A 32 -6.85 3.81 -7.58
CA ASP A 32 -6.92 5.03 -8.40
C ASP A 32 -8.11 5.07 -9.37
N ASP A 33 -8.54 3.90 -9.87
CA ASP A 33 -9.65 3.81 -10.82
C ASP A 33 -11.03 3.92 -10.15
N ARG A 34 -11.09 3.84 -8.81
CA ARG A 34 -12.36 3.76 -8.07
C ARG A 34 -13.13 5.08 -8.13
N ARG A 35 -14.36 5.01 -8.62
CA ARG A 35 -15.30 6.15 -8.65
C ARG A 35 -16.20 6.19 -7.41
N ILE A 36 -15.63 5.96 -6.23
CA ILE A 36 -16.38 5.94 -4.96
C ILE A 36 -16.49 7.36 -4.43
N ARG A 37 -17.71 7.92 -4.44
CA ARG A 37 -17.95 9.35 -4.14
C ARG A 37 -19.02 9.62 -3.07
N GLN A 38 -19.45 8.60 -2.35
CA GLN A 38 -20.54 8.70 -1.38
C GLN A 38 -20.03 8.60 0.06
N GLY A 39 -20.32 9.62 0.88
CA GLY A 39 -20.02 9.63 2.31
C GLY A 39 -18.58 9.20 2.63
N HIS A 40 -18.43 8.25 3.56
CA HIS A 40 -17.14 7.71 3.99
C HIS A 40 -16.65 6.51 3.16
N ALA A 41 -17.28 6.22 2.01
CA ALA A 41 -17.01 5.00 1.27
C ALA A 41 -15.57 4.92 0.75
N ALA A 42 -14.95 6.05 0.38
CA ALA A 42 -13.55 6.08 -0.07
C ALA A 42 -12.57 5.64 1.05
N GLU A 43 -12.70 6.23 2.25
CA GLU A 43 -11.88 5.87 3.40
C GLU A 43 -12.11 4.41 3.82
N ASN A 44 -13.37 3.99 3.89
CA ASN A 44 -13.74 2.62 4.25
C ASN A 44 -13.11 1.61 3.27
N PHE A 45 -13.18 1.86 1.97
CA PHE A 45 -12.57 0.99 0.96
C PHE A 45 -11.04 0.97 1.04
N SER A 46 -10.40 2.09 1.33
CA SER A 46 -8.95 2.14 1.53
C SER A 46 -8.53 1.28 2.73
N ARG A 47 -9.26 1.37 3.85
CA ARG A 47 -9.04 0.52 5.04
C ARG A 47 -9.26 -0.95 4.73
N LEU A 48 -10.36 -1.30 4.06
CA LEU A 48 -10.66 -2.68 3.68
C LEU A 48 -9.60 -3.27 2.74
N SER A 49 -9.11 -2.48 1.78
CA SER A 49 -8.07 -2.91 0.83
C SER A 49 -6.75 -3.22 1.55
N ARG A 50 -6.37 -2.38 2.54
CA ARG A 50 -5.20 -2.63 3.38
C ARG A 50 -5.35 -3.88 4.26
N ILE A 51 -6.54 -4.11 4.84
CA ILE A 51 -6.82 -5.32 5.62
C ILE A 51 -6.70 -6.56 4.72
N ALA A 52 -7.33 -6.54 3.55
CA ALA A 52 -7.25 -7.64 2.59
C ALA A 52 -5.81 -7.91 2.13
N LEU A 53 -5.03 -6.88 1.82
CA LEU A 53 -3.62 -7.03 1.45
C LEU A 53 -2.79 -7.66 2.58
N ASN A 54 -3.04 -7.27 3.83
CA ASN A 54 -2.34 -7.86 4.98
C ASN A 54 -2.71 -9.34 5.17
N LEU A 55 -3.98 -9.71 4.98
CA LEU A 55 -4.41 -11.10 5.02
C LEU A 55 -3.74 -11.92 3.91
N LEU A 56 -3.69 -11.39 2.68
CA LEU A 56 -3.00 -12.06 1.56
C LEU A 56 -1.51 -12.25 1.83
N LYS A 57 -0.84 -11.26 2.46
CA LYS A 57 0.57 -11.39 2.86
C LYS A 57 0.80 -12.41 3.98
N ALA A 58 -0.20 -12.64 4.82
CA ALA A 58 -0.16 -13.61 5.90
C ALA A 58 -0.60 -15.02 5.45
N GLU A 59 -1.17 -15.16 4.25
CA GLU A 59 -1.62 -16.43 3.72
C GLU A 59 -0.42 -17.35 3.42
N THR A 60 -0.47 -18.59 3.91
CA THR A 60 0.67 -19.53 3.87
C THR A 60 0.36 -20.85 3.20
N THR A 61 -0.92 -21.12 2.89
CA THR A 61 -1.39 -22.38 2.32
C THR A 61 -1.12 -22.47 0.81
N CYS A 62 -1.11 -21.35 0.09
CA CYS A 62 -0.82 -21.29 -1.34
C CYS A 62 0.47 -20.49 -1.59
N ARG A 63 1.62 -21.12 -1.31
CA ARG A 63 2.95 -20.47 -1.36
C ARG A 63 3.65 -20.59 -2.72
N TRP A 64 2.97 -21.11 -3.72
CA TRP A 64 3.56 -21.52 -5.00
C TRP A 64 2.97 -20.77 -6.21
N ALA A 65 2.37 -19.60 -5.99
CA ALA A 65 2.06 -18.65 -7.06
C ALA A 65 3.13 -17.56 -7.09
#